data_AF-A0A9P6L041-F1
#
_entry.id   AF-A0A9P6L041-F1
#
_cell.length_a   1.000
_cell.length_b   1.000
_cell.length_c   1.000
_cell.angle_alpha   90.00
_cell.angle_beta   90.00
_cell.angle_gamma   90.00
#
_symmetry.space_group_name_H-M   'P 1'
#
loop_
_entity.id
_entity.type
_entity.pdbx_description
1 polymer ?
#
loop_
_entity_poly.entity_id
_entity_poly.type
_entity_poly.pdbx_seq_one_letter_code
_entity_poly.pdbx_strand_id
1 'polypeptide(L)'
;MIKSISSSSFENKIKNVLVDNDDCWFSSHNEDQLIEINLSEETYIKNITIEYQQGFACEKGELILFHNDEIFLSPLADTNTVNRKITQIKVKLMKSQDLYNRFCIYRIIIN
;
A
#
# COMPACT_ATOMS: atom_id res chain seq x y z
N MET A 1 -13.90 -4.45 -8.32
CA MET A 1 -13.07 -4.95 -7.21
C MET A 1 -12.65 -3.83 -6.28
N ILE A 2 -11.87 -2.82 -6.72
CA ILE A 2 -11.51 -1.68 -5.86
C ILE A 2 -12.61 -0.62 -5.91
N LYS A 3 -13.09 -0.15 -4.75
CA LYS A 3 -14.08 0.93 -4.60
C LYS A 3 -13.42 2.29 -4.45
N SER A 4 -12.41 2.39 -3.60
CA SER A 4 -11.67 3.63 -3.38
C SER A 4 -10.24 3.37 -2.91
N ILE A 5 -9.38 4.36 -3.14
CA ILE A 5 -8.03 4.42 -2.60
C ILE A 5 -7.74 5.83 -2.11
N SER A 6 -7.07 5.96 -0.98
CA SER A 6 -6.64 7.23 -0.39
C SER A 6 -5.27 7.10 0.26
N SER A 7 -4.55 8.22 0.38
CA SER A 7 -3.31 8.31 1.13
C SER A 7 -3.40 9.41 2.20
N SER A 8 -2.63 9.27 3.29
CA SER A 8 -2.45 10.35 4.27
C SER A 8 -1.60 11.51 3.74
N SER A 9 -0.81 11.30 2.68
CA SER A 9 -0.04 12.36 2.02
C SER A 9 -0.95 13.36 1.30
N PHE A 10 -0.51 14.62 1.24
CA PHE A 10 -1.13 15.70 0.48
C PHE A 10 -1.01 15.55 -1.06
N GLU A 11 -0.23 14.57 -1.55
CA GLU A 11 -0.03 14.33 -2.98
C GLU A 11 -1.27 13.72 -3.66
N ASN A 12 -1.75 14.38 -4.72
CA ASN A 12 -3.06 14.12 -5.33
C ASN A 12 -3.10 12.95 -6.35
N LYS A 13 -2.11 12.05 -6.34
CA LYS A 13 -1.94 11.03 -7.39
C LYS A 13 -1.93 9.58 -6.90
N ILE A 14 -2.43 9.29 -5.69
CA ILE A 14 -2.41 7.92 -5.16
C ILE A 14 -3.10 6.88 -6.06
N LYS A 15 -4.10 7.29 -6.85
CA LYS A 15 -4.77 6.39 -7.82
C LYS A 15 -3.83 5.83 -8.90
N ASN A 16 -2.71 6.50 -9.16
CA ASN A 16 -1.75 6.06 -10.17
C ASN A 16 -1.14 4.70 -9.82
N VAL A 17 -1.02 4.35 -8.53
CA VAL A 17 -0.44 3.07 -8.12
C VAL A 17 -1.30 1.85 -8.50
N LEU A 18 -2.54 2.06 -8.98
CA LEU A 18 -3.44 1.00 -9.40
C LEU A 18 -3.42 0.77 -10.92
N VAL A 19 -2.78 1.65 -11.68
CA VAL A 19 -2.67 1.56 -13.14
C VAL A 19 -1.25 1.24 -13.55
N ASP A 20 -1.10 0.64 -14.73
CA ASP A 20 0.19 0.32 -15.29
C ASP A 20 0.75 1.58 -15.98
N ASN A 21 1.55 2.36 -15.26
CA ASN A 21 2.21 3.56 -15.78
C ASN A 21 3.61 3.75 -15.17
N ASP A 22 4.40 4.63 -15.79
CA ASP A 22 5.74 4.98 -15.31
C ASP A 22 5.72 6.09 -14.23
N ASP A 23 4.53 6.52 -13.77
CA ASP A 23 4.34 7.62 -12.84
C ASP A 23 4.11 7.08 -11.42
N CYS A 24 5.15 7.09 -10.58
CA CYS A 24 4.98 6.70 -9.19
C CYS A 24 4.19 7.73 -8.38
N TRP A 25 3.51 7.25 -7.33
CA TRP A 25 3.04 8.10 -6.25
C TRP A 25 4.18 8.43 -5.30
N PHE A 26 4.46 9.72 -5.12
CA PHE A 26 5.40 10.23 -4.12
C PHE A 26 4.68 10.60 -2.82
N SER A 27 5.30 10.30 -1.67
CA SER A 27 4.79 10.70 -0.36
C SER A 27 5.36 12.03 0.13
N SER A 28 4.82 12.53 1.26
CA SER A 28 5.47 13.58 2.05
C SER A 28 6.74 13.06 2.73
N HIS A 29 7.59 13.98 3.19
CA HIS A 29 8.88 13.70 3.83
C HIS A 29 8.71 13.40 5.32
N ASN A 30 9.57 12.54 5.88
CA ASN A 30 9.76 12.34 7.33
C ASN A 30 8.50 12.03 8.17
N GLU A 31 7.46 11.48 7.56
CA GLU A 31 6.20 11.14 8.21
C GLU A 31 5.78 9.71 7.87
N ASP A 32 5.13 9.04 8.83
CA ASP A 32 4.41 7.79 8.55
C ASP A 32 3.35 8.04 7.47
N GLN A 33 3.34 7.19 6.46
CA GLN A 33 2.34 7.25 5.40
C GLN A 33 1.36 6.10 5.52
N LEU A 34 0.09 6.39 5.26
CA LEU A 34 -0.97 5.41 5.25
C LEU A 34 -1.65 5.44 3.89
N ILE A 35 -1.66 4.29 3.21
CA ILE A 35 -2.47 4.07 2.01
C ILE A 35 -3.62 3.17 2.40
N GLU A 36 -4.85 3.57 2.12
CA GLU A 36 -6.05 2.78 2.37
C GLU A 36 -6.72 2.40 1.06
N ILE A 37 -7.02 1.11 0.87
CA ILE A 37 -7.72 0.58 -0.29
C ILE A 37 -8.98 -0.13 0.20
N ASN A 38 -10.13 0.37 -0.22
CA ASN A 38 -11.42 -0.23 0.09
C ASN A 38 -11.92 -1.02 -1.12
N LEU A 39 -12.38 -2.25 -0.88
CA LEU A 39 -12.94 -3.10 -1.91
C LEU A 39 -14.45 -2.87 -2.03
N SER A 40 -15.00 -3.10 -3.22
CA SER A 40 -16.44 -2.98 -3.48
C SER A 40 -17.25 -4.07 -2.77
N GLU A 41 -16.62 -5.21 -2.53
CA GLU A 41 -17.18 -6.40 -1.90
C GLU A 41 -16.05 -7.22 -1.24
N GLU A 42 -16.43 -8.16 -0.40
CA GLU A 42 -15.49 -9.12 0.19
C GLU A 42 -14.80 -9.93 -0.93
N THR A 43 -13.48 -9.81 -1.03
CA THR A 43 -12.71 -10.45 -2.10
C THR A 43 -11.61 -11.33 -1.53
N TYR A 44 -11.43 -12.52 -2.11
CA TYR A 44 -10.31 -13.39 -1.78
C TYR A 44 -9.03 -12.88 -2.43
N ILE A 45 -8.02 -12.60 -1.63
CA ILE A 45 -6.71 -12.12 -2.06
C ILE A 45 -5.67 -13.16 -1.68
N LYS A 46 -4.90 -13.58 -2.66
CA LYS A 46 -3.73 -14.43 -2.51
C LYS A 46 -2.53 -13.61 -2.09
N ASN A 47 -2.22 -12.54 -2.82
CA ASN A 47 -1.01 -11.75 -2.64
C ASN A 47 -1.25 -10.26 -2.81
N ILE A 48 -0.48 -9.45 -2.08
CA ILE A 48 -0.37 -8.01 -2.28
C ILE A 48 1.10 -7.69 -2.53
N THR A 49 1.40 -7.10 -3.69
CA THR A 49 2.76 -6.72 -4.10
C THR A 49 2.85 -5.20 -4.22
N ILE A 50 3.92 -4.61 -3.70
CA ILE A 50 4.21 -3.18 -3.80
C ILE A 50 5.53 -3.02 -4.54
N GLU A 51 5.48 -2.25 -5.64
CA GLU A 51 6.64 -1.97 -6.47
C GLU A 51 7.10 -0.54 -6.21
N TYR A 52 8.31 -0.41 -5.65
CA TYR A 52 8.92 0.87 -5.31
C TYR A 52 9.89 1.32 -6.42
N GLN A 53 10.09 2.63 -6.56
CA GLN A 53 11.26 3.12 -7.28
C GLN A 53 12.54 2.76 -6.52
N GLN A 54 13.59 2.42 -7.26
CA GLN A 54 14.92 2.13 -6.69
C GLN A 54 15.36 3.26 -5.76
N GLY A 55 15.74 2.91 -4.52
CA GLY A 55 16.17 3.85 -3.49
C GLY A 55 15.04 4.44 -2.63
N PHE A 56 13.78 4.09 -2.90
CA PHE A 56 12.60 4.53 -2.13
C PHE A 56 11.85 3.37 -1.46
N ALA A 57 12.44 2.17 -1.44
CA ALA A 57 11.80 0.99 -0.89
C ALA A 57 11.53 1.15 0.61
N CYS A 58 10.42 0.57 1.07
CA CYS A 58 10.06 0.60 2.47
C CYS A 58 10.91 -0.39 3.27
N GLU A 59 11.70 0.11 4.22
CA GLU A 59 12.50 -0.72 5.14
C GLU A 59 11.69 -1.17 6.37
N LYS A 60 10.66 -0.39 6.74
CA LYS A 60 9.80 -0.68 7.89
C LYS A 60 8.39 -0.20 7.61
N GLY A 61 7.44 -1.13 7.66
CA GLY A 61 6.03 -0.86 7.49
C GLY A 61 5.17 -2.00 7.99
N GLU A 62 3.85 -1.81 7.91
CA GLU A 62 2.85 -2.80 8.31
C GLU A 62 1.78 -2.91 7.23
N LEU A 63 1.37 -4.14 6.93
CA LEU A 63 0.18 -4.44 6.17
C LEU A 63 -0.94 -4.81 7.15
N ILE A 64 -2.03 -4.06 7.07
CA ILE A 64 -3.20 -4.19 7.94
C ILE A 64 -4.39 -4.60 7.05
N LEU A 65 -4.98 -5.74 7.33
CA LEU A 65 -6.08 -6.28 6.55
C LEU A 65 -7.33 -6.36 7.42
N PHE A 66 -8.47 -6.01 6.83
CA PHE A 66 -9.76 -6.07 7.51
C PHE A 66 -10.66 -7.08 6.81
N HIS A 67 -11.34 -7.90 7.59
CA HIS A 67 -12.37 -8.82 7.13
C HIS A 67 -13.47 -8.86 8.16
N ASN A 68 -14.65 -8.32 7.83
CA ASN A 68 -15.73 -8.11 8.81
C ASN A 68 -15.20 -7.32 10.02
N ASP A 69 -15.33 -7.86 11.24
CA ASP A 69 -14.84 -7.25 12.49
C ASP A 69 -13.41 -7.70 12.87
N GLU A 70 -12.74 -8.47 12.01
CA GLU A 70 -11.38 -8.99 12.25
C GLU A 70 -10.31 -8.10 11.61
N ILE A 71 -9.20 -7.93 12.34
CA ILE A 71 -8.01 -7.18 11.90
C ILE A 71 -6.81 -8.13 11.88
N PHE A 72 -6.12 -8.17 10.75
CA PHE A 72 -4.87 -8.93 10.60
C PHE A 72 -3.71 -7.96 10.40
N LEU A 73 -2.64 -8.15 11.17
CA LEU A 73 -1.43 -7.36 11.10
C LEU A 73 -0.28 -8.24 10.62
N SER A 74 0.50 -7.73 9.68
CA SER A 74 1.73 -8.37 9.22
C SER A 74 2.80 -7.32 8.93
N PRO A 75 4.09 -7.61 9.16
CA PRO A 75 5.17 -6.77 8.68
C PRO A 75 5.06 -6.59 7.17
N LEU A 76 5.31 -5.38 6.66
CA LEU A 76 5.25 -5.12 5.24
C LEU A 76 6.50 -5.68 4.55
N ALA A 77 6.29 -6.57 3.58
CA ALA A 77 7.28 -6.97 2.58
C ALA A 77 6.91 -6.43 1.19
N ASP A 78 7.84 -6.50 0.23
CA ASP A 78 7.55 -6.16 -1.17
C ASP A 78 6.41 -7.02 -1.73
N THR A 79 6.35 -8.30 -1.33
CA THR A 79 5.23 -9.20 -1.62
C THR A 79 4.76 -9.86 -0.33
N ASN A 80 3.49 -9.66 0.01
CA ASN A 80 2.86 -10.23 1.19
C ASN A 80 1.88 -11.32 0.76
N THR A 81 2.10 -12.54 1.24
CA THR A 81 1.14 -13.64 1.08
C THR A 81 -0.01 -13.47 2.07
N VAL A 82 -1.23 -13.39 1.55
CA VAL A 82 -2.47 -13.13 2.31
C VAL A 82 -3.33 -14.39 2.41
N ASN A 83 -3.65 -15.02 1.27
CA ASN A 83 -4.51 -16.21 1.13
C ASN A 83 -5.83 -16.16 1.92
N ARG A 84 -6.50 -15.00 1.93
CA ARG A 84 -7.68 -14.73 2.76
C ARG A 84 -8.67 -13.81 2.06
N LYS A 85 -9.92 -13.84 2.53
CA LYS A 85 -10.93 -12.86 2.15
C LYS A 85 -10.76 -11.59 2.96
N ILE A 86 -10.90 -10.43 2.32
CA ILE A 86 -10.82 -9.14 2.99
C ILE A 86 -11.79 -8.14 2.35
N THR A 87 -12.07 -7.05 3.06
CA THR A 87 -12.89 -5.91 2.62
C THR A 87 -12.09 -4.61 2.51
N GLN A 88 -11.01 -4.49 3.29
CA GLN A 88 -10.12 -3.32 3.27
C GLN A 88 -8.67 -3.72 3.50
N ILE A 89 -7.77 -2.99 2.82
CA ILE A 89 -6.31 -3.07 2.98
C ILE A 89 -5.85 -1.71 3.47
N LYS A 90 -4.96 -1.68 4.47
CA LYS A 90 -4.12 -0.52 4.76
C LYS A 90 -2.66 -0.89 4.69
N VAL A 91 -1.89 -0.06 4.02
CA VAL A 91 -0.43 -0.14 3.94
C VAL A 91 0.12 1.03 4.74
N LYS A 92 0.77 0.74 5.85
CA LYS A 92 1.46 1.72 6.69
C LYS A 92 2.95 1.68 6.38
N LEU A 93 3.48 2.79 5.88
CA LEU A 93 4.89 2.97 5.52
C LEU A 93 5.52 3.86 6.60
N MET A 94 6.56 3.38 7.29
CA MET A 94 7.14 4.07 8.45
C MET A 94 8.58 4.51 8.19
N LYS A 95 9.36 3.66 7.50
CA LYS A 95 10.74 3.96 7.13
C LYS A 95 11.03 3.58 5.67
N SER A 96 11.68 4.48 4.95
CA SER A 96 12.17 4.32 3.58
C SER A 96 13.70 4.29 3.54
N GLN A 97 14.24 3.77 2.44
CA GLN A 97 15.65 3.90 2.05
C GLN A 97 16.02 5.35 1.65
N ASP A 98 15.05 6.17 1.24
CA ASP A 98 15.30 7.56 0.83
C ASP A 98 15.80 8.40 2.02
N LEU A 99 16.76 9.29 1.74
CA LEU A 99 17.39 10.16 2.75
C LEU A 99 16.40 11.06 3.48
N TYR A 100 15.25 11.37 2.88
CA TYR A 100 14.20 12.19 3.47
C TYR A 100 12.97 11.39 3.91
N ASN A 101 13.14 10.06 4.03
CA ASN A 101 12.09 9.13 4.40
C ASN A 101 10.84 9.23 3.50
N ARG A 102 11.03 9.48 2.20
CA ARG A 102 9.94 9.48 1.22
C ARG A 102 9.74 8.11 0.61
N PHE A 103 8.52 7.86 0.17
CA PHE A 103 8.16 6.67 -0.59
C PHE A 103 7.81 7.09 -2.01
N CYS A 104 8.23 6.27 -2.98
CA CYS A 104 7.83 6.39 -4.37
C CYS A 104 7.38 5.00 -4.82
N ILE A 105 6.07 4.83 -5.01
CA ILE A 105 5.42 3.56 -5.33
C ILE A 105 4.90 3.63 -6.76
N TYR A 106 5.40 2.79 -7.64
CA TYR A 106 4.88 2.65 -9.00
C TYR A 106 3.54 1.93 -8.98
N ARG A 107 3.46 0.82 -8.25
CA ARG A 107 2.32 -0.07 -8.35
C ARG A 107 2.01 -0.78 -7.05
N ILE A 108 0.72 -1.00 -6.82
CA ILE A 108 0.20 -1.95 -5.83
C ILE A 108 -0.63 -2.97 -6.60
N ILE A 109 -0.14 -4.21 -6.66
CA ILE A 109 -0.79 -5.32 -7.36
C ILE A 109 -1.51 -6.17 -6.32
N ILE A 110 -2.81 -6.40 -6.55
CA ILE A 110 -3.67 -7.20 -5.70
C ILE A 110 -4.17 -8.40 -6.52
N ASN A 111 -3.78 -9.61 -6.12
CA ASN A 111 -4.08 -10.89 -6.80
C ASN A 111 -4.74 -11.90 -5.89
#